data_AF-A0A9W6HQ52-F1
#
_entry.id   AF-A0A9W6HQ52-F1
#
_cell.length_a   1.000
_cell.length_b   1.000
_cell.length_c   1.000
_cell.angle_alpha   90.00
_cell.angle_beta   90.00
_cell.angle_gamma   90.00
#
_symmetry.space_group_name_H-M   'P 1'
#
loop_
_entity.id
_entity.type
_entity.pdbx_description
1 polymer ?
#
loop_
_entity_poly.entity_id
_entity_poly.type
_entity_poly.pdbx_seq_one_letter_code
_entity_poly.pdbx_strand_id
1 'polypeptide(L)'
;MTLTPRRRIRRWIFWCTLPLTLAALVLVGKIASMYAFAHHSVSTYVTGDYAGSTQAAQGQQFWNWFEPHLAPFNEGTGLAASGNLPLAEAKFEEALSLASGMEVCDIRVNLALVLEWQGDAATSAREPARAAEFYDRAMTVTVETPEECGDPEAQEQTSDPQRDLADTLEQLKDRLQAKQKPEEQQPPPGQPQQPDDQQTPPSPLPDQQKLDDLQEKLEDGAREREEMQQGGPGDQPGGSGDQPGDGGSNGTDKPW
;
A
#
# COMPACT_ATOMS: atom_id res chain seq x y z
N MET A 1 -20.23 -32.25 -61.81
CA MET A 1 -18.99 -32.64 -61.11
C MET A 1 -19.33 -33.09 -59.70
N THR A 2 -19.45 -34.41 -59.48
CA THR A 2 -19.70 -34.98 -58.16
C THR A 2 -18.39 -34.95 -57.36
N LEU A 3 -18.36 -34.18 -56.26
CA LEU A 3 -17.21 -34.15 -55.36
C LEU A 3 -16.98 -35.58 -54.83
N THR A 4 -15.79 -36.14 -55.06
CA THR A 4 -15.39 -37.43 -54.50
C THR A 4 -15.59 -37.42 -52.97
N PRO A 5 -16.02 -38.54 -52.34
CA PRO A 5 -16.39 -38.57 -50.92
C PRO A 5 -15.33 -37.99 -49.98
N ARG A 6 -14.04 -38.13 -50.34
CA ARG A 6 -12.89 -37.52 -49.65
C ARG A 6 -12.89 -35.97 -49.63
N ARG A 7 -13.37 -35.30 -50.69
CA ARG A 7 -13.45 -33.82 -50.76
C ARG A 7 -14.61 -33.25 -49.93
N ARG A 8 -15.71 -33.98 -49.79
CA ARG A 8 -16.85 -33.60 -48.93
C ARG A 8 -16.48 -33.68 -47.45
N ILE A 9 -15.79 -34.75 -47.05
CA ILE A 9 -15.32 -34.94 -45.67
C ILE A 9 -14.31 -33.84 -45.29
N ARG A 10 -13.33 -33.52 -46.15
CA ARG A 10 -12.37 -32.42 -45.91
C ARG A 10 -13.04 -31.05 -45.74
N ARG A 11 -14.08 -30.74 -46.52
CA ARG A 11 -14.84 -29.49 -46.37
C ARG A 11 -15.61 -29.45 -45.06
N TRP A 12 -16.25 -30.55 -44.67
CA TRP A 12 -16.95 -30.65 -43.39
C TRP A 12 -16.01 -30.51 -42.20
N ILE A 13 -14.86 -31.19 -42.23
CA ILE A 13 -13.81 -31.02 -41.22
C ILE A 13 -13.39 -29.56 -41.15
N PHE A 14 -13.08 -28.91 -42.27
CA PHE A 14 -12.70 -27.49 -42.29
C PHE A 14 -13.78 -26.58 -41.68
N TRP A 15 -15.05 -26.76 -42.02
CA TRP A 15 -16.14 -25.93 -41.46
C TRP A 15 -16.42 -26.20 -39.98
N CYS A 16 -16.11 -27.39 -39.48
CA CYS A 16 -16.19 -27.70 -38.05
C CYS A 16 -14.94 -27.26 -37.27
N THR A 17 -13.74 -27.39 -37.84
CA THR A 17 -12.49 -27.04 -37.17
C THR A 17 -12.18 -25.55 -37.24
N LEU A 18 -12.57 -24.86 -38.31
CA LEU A 18 -12.35 -23.42 -38.45
C LEU A 18 -12.95 -22.60 -37.29
N PRO A 19 -14.24 -22.74 -36.91
CA PRO A 19 -14.79 -22.00 -35.78
C PRO A 19 -14.10 -22.38 -34.47
N LEU A 20 -13.72 -23.64 -34.28
CA LEU A 20 -12.98 -24.08 -33.11
C LEU A 20 -11.58 -23.42 -33.03
N THR A 21 -10.85 -23.35 -34.16
CA THR A 21 -9.55 -22.69 -34.21
C THR A 21 -9.66 -21.18 -34.00
N LEU A 22 -10.70 -20.54 -34.53
CA LEU A 22 -10.95 -19.12 -34.30
C LEU A 22 -11.29 -18.84 -32.84
N ALA A 23 -12.15 -19.66 -32.22
CA ALA A 23 -12.46 -19.56 -30.80
C ALA A 23 -11.19 -19.73 -29.93
N ALA A 24 -10.34 -20.71 -30.28
CA ALA A 24 -9.06 -20.91 -29.60
C ALA A 24 -8.12 -19.69 -29.75
N LEU A 25 -8.01 -19.11 -30.95
CA LEU A 25 -7.21 -17.91 -31.18
C LEU A 25 -7.73 -16.70 -30.41
N VAL A 26 -9.05 -16.52 -30.34
CA VAL A 26 -9.67 -15.45 -29.54
C VAL A 26 -9.38 -15.65 -28.06
N LEU A 27 -9.48 -16.89 -27.56
CA LEU A 27 -9.15 -17.21 -26.16
C LEU A 27 -7.69 -16.91 -25.84
N VAL A 28 -6.76 -17.31 -26.70
CA VAL A 28 -5.32 -17.02 -26.53
C VAL A 28 -5.06 -15.51 -26.56
N GLY A 29 -5.62 -14.80 -27.53
CA GLY A 29 -5.49 -13.34 -27.62
C GLY A 29 -6.05 -12.63 -26.39
N LYS A 30 -7.16 -13.14 -25.84
CA LYS A 30 -7.76 -12.63 -24.60
C LYS A 30 -6.83 -12.83 -23.39
N ILE A 31 -6.30 -14.03 -23.19
CA ILE A 31 -5.37 -14.32 -22.08
C ILE A 31 -4.11 -13.45 -22.21
N ALA A 32 -3.52 -13.37 -23.41
CA ALA A 32 -2.35 -12.54 -23.64
C ALA A 32 -2.61 -11.05 -23.36
N SER A 33 -3.79 -10.54 -23.74
CA SER A 33 -4.16 -9.14 -23.46
C SER A 33 -4.33 -8.89 -21.96
N MET A 34 -4.92 -9.83 -21.22
CA MET A 34 -5.08 -9.74 -19.77
C MET A 34 -3.73 -9.61 -19.06
N TYR A 35 -2.77 -10.48 -19.38
CA TYR A 35 -1.42 -10.42 -18.82
C TYR A 35 -0.68 -9.14 -19.23
N ALA A 36 -0.92 -8.62 -20.44
CA ALA A 36 -0.34 -7.36 -20.88
C ALA A 36 -0.84 -6.17 -20.03
N PHE A 37 -2.14 -6.10 -19.73
CA PHE A 37 -2.68 -5.06 -18.85
C PHE A 37 -2.18 -5.21 -17.41
N ALA A 38 -2.13 -6.43 -16.87
CA ALA A 38 -1.62 -6.69 -15.53
C ALA A 38 -0.15 -6.26 -15.40
N HIS A 39 0.69 -6.70 -16.33
CA HIS A 39 2.10 -6.30 -16.38
C HIS A 39 2.24 -4.79 -16.57
N HIS A 40 1.43 -4.17 -17.44
CA HIS A 40 1.48 -2.73 -17.63
C HIS A 40 1.19 -2.01 -16.32
N SER A 41 0.12 -2.39 -15.62
CA SER A 41 -0.26 -1.82 -14.31
C SER A 41 0.91 -1.88 -13.32
N VAL A 42 1.46 -3.06 -13.07
CA VAL A 42 2.61 -3.24 -12.17
C VAL A 42 3.84 -2.45 -12.63
N SER A 43 4.16 -2.45 -13.93
CA SER A 43 5.34 -1.73 -14.43
C SER A 43 5.23 -0.22 -14.27
N THR A 44 4.08 0.38 -14.62
CA THR A 44 3.84 1.81 -14.44
C THR A 44 3.85 2.17 -12.97
N TYR A 45 3.30 1.29 -12.14
CA TYR A 45 3.25 1.42 -10.70
C TYR A 45 4.63 1.53 -10.07
N VAL A 46 5.53 0.58 -10.37
CA VAL A 46 6.92 0.58 -9.87
C VAL A 46 7.71 1.81 -10.34
N THR A 47 7.39 2.36 -11.51
CA THR A 47 7.99 3.60 -12.02
C THR A 47 7.36 4.89 -11.51
N GLY A 48 6.35 4.81 -10.63
CA GLY A 48 5.66 5.96 -10.05
C GLY A 48 4.57 6.58 -10.94
N ASP A 49 4.25 5.96 -12.09
CA ASP A 49 3.11 6.33 -12.93
C ASP A 49 1.83 5.66 -12.41
N TYR A 50 1.32 6.19 -11.29
CA TYR A 50 0.12 5.66 -10.64
C TYR A 50 -1.13 5.82 -11.50
N ALA A 51 -1.24 6.90 -12.29
CA ALA A 51 -2.36 7.11 -13.20
C ALA A 51 -2.37 6.09 -14.35
N GLY A 52 -1.20 5.81 -14.93
CA GLY A 52 -1.02 4.72 -15.90
C GLY A 52 -1.36 3.36 -15.28
N SER A 53 -0.98 3.13 -14.02
CA SER A 53 -1.32 1.88 -13.32
C SER A 53 -2.82 1.70 -13.15
N THR A 54 -3.51 2.72 -12.63
CA THR A 54 -4.97 2.72 -12.46
C THR A 54 -5.68 2.51 -13.81
N GLN A 55 -5.24 3.18 -14.87
CA GLN A 55 -5.84 3.01 -16.21
C GLN A 55 -5.65 1.59 -16.75
N ALA A 56 -4.46 1.01 -16.56
CA ALA A 56 -4.17 -0.35 -16.98
C ALA A 56 -5.03 -1.37 -16.20
N ALA A 57 -5.17 -1.19 -14.89
CA ALA A 57 -6.02 -2.02 -14.03
C ALA A 57 -7.51 -1.96 -14.44
N GLN A 58 -8.04 -0.76 -14.75
CA GLN A 58 -9.39 -0.58 -15.29
C GLN A 58 -9.57 -1.31 -16.64
N GLY A 59 -8.56 -1.24 -17.52
CA GLY A 59 -8.55 -1.99 -18.78
C GLY A 59 -8.61 -3.50 -18.57
N GLN A 60 -7.96 -4.01 -17.52
CA GLN A 60 -8.00 -5.42 -17.14
C GLN A 60 -9.37 -5.86 -16.62
N GLN A 61 -10.09 -5.00 -15.88
CA GLN A 61 -11.38 -5.32 -15.24
C GLN A 61 -12.41 -5.88 -16.24
N PHE A 62 -12.48 -5.35 -17.46
CA PHE A 62 -13.43 -5.80 -18.47
C PHE A 62 -13.17 -7.24 -18.97
N TRP A 63 -11.92 -7.70 -18.92
CA TRP A 63 -11.52 -8.99 -19.49
C TRP A 63 -11.22 -10.07 -18.45
N ASN A 64 -11.06 -9.70 -17.18
CA ASN A 64 -10.59 -10.58 -16.12
C ASN A 64 -11.70 -11.52 -15.62
N TRP A 65 -11.61 -12.80 -15.96
CA TRP A 65 -12.52 -13.84 -15.50
C TRP A 65 -11.86 -14.87 -14.58
N PHE A 66 -10.53 -14.89 -14.51
CA PHE A 66 -9.79 -15.92 -13.79
C PHE A 66 -9.41 -15.46 -12.38
N GLU A 67 -9.04 -14.19 -12.21
CA GLU A 67 -8.60 -13.64 -10.93
C GLU A 67 -9.30 -12.29 -10.67
N PRO A 68 -10.64 -12.29 -10.53
CA PRO A 68 -11.46 -11.07 -10.61
C PRO A 68 -11.07 -9.99 -9.57
N HIS A 69 -10.50 -10.39 -8.43
CA HIS A 69 -10.05 -9.48 -7.37
C HIS A 69 -8.81 -8.64 -7.75
N LEU A 70 -7.95 -9.10 -8.68
CA LEU A 70 -6.68 -8.42 -9.00
C LEU A 70 -6.85 -7.07 -9.68
N ALA A 71 -7.86 -6.93 -10.54
CA ALA A 71 -8.11 -5.65 -11.22
C ALA A 71 -8.48 -4.53 -10.23
N PRO A 72 -9.48 -4.69 -9.34
CA PRO A 72 -9.76 -3.70 -8.32
C PRO A 72 -8.63 -3.56 -7.28
N PHE A 73 -7.90 -4.63 -6.95
CA PHE A 73 -6.71 -4.53 -6.08
C PHE A 73 -5.66 -3.60 -6.67
N ASN A 74 -5.22 -3.83 -7.92
CA ASN A 74 -4.23 -3.00 -8.59
C ASN A 74 -4.69 -1.55 -8.78
N GLU A 75 -5.99 -1.36 -9.09
CA GLU A 75 -6.59 -0.03 -9.17
C GLU A 75 -6.52 0.70 -7.82
N GLY A 76 -6.90 0.00 -6.75
CA GLY A 76 -6.84 0.48 -5.37
C GLY A 76 -5.43 0.87 -4.94
N THR A 77 -4.44 0.04 -5.28
CA THR A 77 -3.02 0.32 -5.00
C THR A 77 -2.53 1.59 -5.70
N GLY A 78 -2.83 1.75 -6.99
CA GLY A 78 -2.53 3.00 -7.72
C GLY A 78 -3.24 4.23 -7.14
N LEU A 79 -4.49 4.09 -6.72
CA LEU A 79 -5.26 5.17 -6.09
C LEU A 79 -4.70 5.54 -4.71
N ALA A 80 -4.33 4.56 -3.90
CA ALA A 80 -3.70 4.78 -2.59
C ALA A 80 -2.38 5.52 -2.76
N ALA A 81 -1.55 5.10 -3.71
CA ALA A 81 -0.26 5.71 -3.99
C ALA A 81 -0.33 7.14 -4.53
N SER A 82 -1.41 7.48 -5.22
CA SER A 82 -1.71 8.84 -5.65
C SER A 82 -2.46 9.67 -4.61
N GLY A 83 -2.68 9.13 -3.40
CA GLY A 83 -3.36 9.82 -2.29
C GLY A 83 -4.88 9.90 -2.40
N ASN A 84 -5.49 9.22 -3.37
CA ASN A 84 -6.95 9.15 -3.52
C ASN A 84 -7.54 8.04 -2.63
N LEU A 85 -7.38 8.22 -1.32
CA LEU A 85 -7.69 7.21 -0.32
C LEU A 85 -9.15 6.72 -0.31
N PRO A 86 -10.18 7.58 -0.47
CA PRO A 86 -11.56 7.10 -0.48
C PRO A 86 -11.90 6.21 -1.68
N LEU A 87 -11.33 6.49 -2.85
CA LEU A 87 -11.49 5.60 -4.00
C LEU A 87 -10.68 4.32 -3.86
N ALA A 88 -9.48 4.41 -3.25
CA ALA A 88 -8.68 3.23 -2.95
C ALA A 88 -9.41 2.27 -2.00
N GLU A 89 -10.02 2.79 -0.93
CA GLU A 89 -10.85 2.03 0.01
C GLU A 89 -11.95 1.26 -0.72
N ALA A 90 -12.75 1.96 -1.53
CA ALA A 90 -13.83 1.34 -2.29
C ALA A 90 -13.34 0.23 -3.23
N LYS A 91 -12.13 0.39 -3.78
CA LYS A 91 -11.51 -0.61 -4.67
C LYS A 91 -10.96 -1.82 -3.92
N PHE A 92 -10.37 -1.62 -2.75
CA PHE A 92 -9.99 -2.75 -1.90
C PHE A 92 -11.21 -3.50 -1.33
N GLU A 93 -12.30 -2.82 -1.00
CA GLU A 93 -13.56 -3.48 -0.64
C GLU A 93 -14.17 -4.26 -1.81
N GLU A 94 -14.14 -3.73 -3.03
CA GLU A 94 -14.52 -4.45 -4.26
C GLU A 94 -13.65 -5.70 -4.44
N ALA A 95 -12.33 -5.57 -4.31
CA ALA A 95 -11.40 -6.70 -4.40
C ALA A 95 -11.69 -7.77 -3.33
N LEU A 96 -11.93 -7.35 -2.08
CA LEU A 96 -12.19 -8.26 -0.96
C LEU A 96 -13.48 -9.06 -1.18
N SER A 97 -14.48 -8.47 -1.82
CA SER A 97 -15.74 -9.17 -2.15
C SER A 97 -15.58 -10.26 -3.23
N LEU A 98 -14.47 -10.22 -3.98
CA LEU A 98 -14.16 -11.12 -5.08
C LEU A 98 -13.07 -12.14 -4.73
N ALA A 99 -12.37 -11.93 -3.62
CA ALA A 99 -11.24 -12.74 -3.17
C ALA A 99 -11.67 -13.89 -2.26
N SER A 100 -10.86 -14.95 -2.25
CA SER A 100 -11.06 -16.11 -1.37
C SER A 100 -9.73 -16.75 -0.97
N GLY A 101 -9.72 -17.50 0.14
CA GLY A 101 -8.50 -18.14 0.62
C GLY A 101 -7.42 -17.10 0.92
N MET A 102 -6.19 -17.33 0.45
CA MET A 102 -5.02 -16.47 0.70
C MET A 102 -5.05 -15.13 -0.04
N GLU A 103 -5.88 -15.00 -1.08
CA GLU A 103 -6.04 -13.75 -1.84
C GLU A 103 -6.49 -12.58 -0.95
N VAL A 104 -7.16 -12.87 0.17
CA VAL A 104 -7.68 -11.85 1.09
C VAL A 104 -6.58 -11.16 1.90
N CYS A 105 -5.40 -11.78 2.02
CA CYS A 105 -4.36 -11.36 2.95
C CYS A 105 -3.79 -9.99 2.59
N ASP A 106 -3.31 -9.82 1.36
CA ASP A 106 -2.81 -8.53 0.86
C ASP A 106 -3.90 -7.47 0.81
N ILE A 107 -5.12 -7.86 0.41
CA ILE A 107 -6.25 -6.94 0.26
C ILE A 107 -6.62 -6.33 1.60
N ARG A 108 -6.71 -7.15 2.67
CA ARG A 108 -7.04 -6.68 4.01
C ARG A 108 -5.95 -5.78 4.59
N VAL A 109 -4.67 -6.14 4.41
CA VAL A 109 -3.57 -5.29 4.88
C VAL A 109 -3.55 -3.94 4.17
N ASN A 110 -3.73 -3.94 2.85
CA ASN A 110 -3.83 -2.69 2.08
C ASN A 110 -5.05 -1.86 2.48
N LEU A 111 -6.21 -2.49 2.69
CA LEU A 111 -7.41 -1.81 3.16
C LEU A 111 -7.20 -1.19 4.55
N ALA A 112 -6.58 -1.91 5.48
CA ALA A 112 -6.26 -1.40 6.81
C ALA A 112 -5.30 -0.19 6.75
N LEU A 113 -4.28 -0.24 5.90
CA LEU A 113 -3.35 0.89 5.68
C LEU A 113 -4.07 2.12 5.10
N VAL A 114 -4.93 1.94 4.10
CA VAL A 114 -5.71 3.05 3.53
C VAL A 114 -6.66 3.68 4.55
N LEU A 115 -7.28 2.85 5.40
CA LEU A 115 -8.13 3.35 6.49
C LEU A 115 -7.29 4.11 7.55
N GLU A 116 -6.12 3.60 7.93
CA GLU A 116 -5.19 4.30 8.82
C GLU A 116 -4.82 5.68 8.26
N TRP A 117 -4.44 5.75 6.98
CA TRP A 117 -4.07 7.01 6.33
C TRP A 117 -5.23 8.00 6.22
N GLN A 118 -6.46 7.52 6.04
CA GLN A 118 -7.64 8.39 6.11
C GLN A 118 -7.89 8.92 7.52
N GLY A 119 -7.63 8.09 8.54
CA GLY A 119 -7.61 8.54 9.92
C GLY A 119 -6.56 9.63 10.15
N ASP A 120 -5.34 9.45 9.62
CA ASP A 120 -4.26 10.43 9.73
C ASP A 120 -4.57 11.75 9.02
N ALA A 121 -5.20 11.67 7.85
CA ALA A 121 -5.70 12.83 7.13
C ALA A 121 -6.79 13.56 7.93
N ALA A 122 -7.72 12.82 8.56
CA ALA A 122 -8.75 13.40 9.41
C ALA A 122 -8.19 14.02 10.70
N THR A 123 -7.18 13.40 11.33
CA THR A 123 -6.43 13.99 12.45
C THR A 123 -5.78 15.31 12.02
N SER A 124 -5.12 15.33 10.87
CA SER A 124 -4.49 16.54 10.30
C SER A 124 -5.51 17.64 10.00
N ALA A 125 -6.72 17.26 9.58
CA ALA A 125 -7.85 18.16 9.39
C ALA A 125 -8.55 18.60 10.69
N ARG A 126 -8.09 18.11 11.86
CA ARG A 126 -8.71 18.34 13.18
C ARG A 126 -10.15 17.83 13.27
N GLU A 127 -10.41 16.67 12.67
CA GLU A 127 -11.69 15.95 12.69
C GLU A 127 -11.58 14.68 13.57
N PRO A 128 -11.42 14.78 14.90
CA PRO A 128 -11.04 13.64 15.75
C PRO A 128 -12.09 12.52 15.79
N ALA A 129 -13.37 12.86 15.68
CA ALA A 129 -14.44 11.85 15.62
C ALA A 129 -14.35 11.01 14.34
N ARG A 130 -13.99 11.65 13.22
CA ARG A 130 -13.82 10.98 11.93
C ARG A 130 -12.51 10.19 11.88
N ALA A 131 -11.45 10.71 12.48
CA ALA A 131 -10.20 9.98 12.65
C ALA A 131 -10.41 8.69 13.44
N ALA A 132 -11.12 8.76 14.58
CA ALA A 132 -11.47 7.61 15.39
C ALA A 132 -12.28 6.56 14.60
N GLU A 133 -13.28 6.99 13.80
CA GLU A 133 -14.04 6.08 12.94
C GLU A 133 -13.14 5.31 11.96
N PHE A 134 -12.20 5.99 11.31
CA PHE A 134 -11.26 5.34 10.40
C PHE A 134 -10.30 4.39 11.11
N TYR A 135 -9.74 4.77 12.27
CA TYR A 135 -8.86 3.89 13.03
C TYR A 135 -9.60 2.66 13.57
N ASP A 136 -10.86 2.81 14.00
CA ASP A 136 -11.70 1.69 14.45
C ASP A 136 -11.99 0.71 13.31
N ARG A 137 -12.29 1.22 12.11
CA ARG A 137 -12.45 0.39 10.90
C ARG A 137 -11.15 -0.29 10.51
N ALA A 138 -10.02 0.42 10.54
CA ALA A 138 -8.71 -0.17 10.26
C ALA A 138 -8.39 -1.30 11.25
N MET A 139 -8.64 -1.09 12.54
CA MET A 139 -8.44 -2.10 13.60
C MET A 139 -9.31 -3.33 13.36
N THR A 140 -10.56 -3.11 12.95
CA THR A 140 -11.50 -4.19 12.63
C THR A 140 -10.97 -5.02 11.47
N VAL A 141 -10.53 -4.38 10.37
CA VAL A 141 -9.95 -5.09 9.22
C VAL A 141 -8.70 -5.87 9.61
N THR A 142 -7.80 -5.26 10.40
CA THR A 142 -6.57 -5.91 10.88
C THR A 142 -6.86 -7.12 11.76
N VAL A 143 -7.77 -7.00 12.75
CA VAL A 143 -8.11 -8.10 13.67
C VAL A 143 -8.91 -9.22 13.00
N GLU A 144 -9.74 -8.88 12.01
CA GLU A 144 -10.46 -9.87 11.20
C GLU A 144 -9.62 -10.46 10.07
N THR A 145 -8.36 -10.04 9.91
CA THR A 145 -7.45 -10.69 8.97
C THR A 145 -7.16 -12.10 9.45
N PRO A 146 -7.35 -13.13 8.60
CA PRO A 146 -7.11 -14.52 8.99
C PRO A 146 -5.69 -14.73 9.54
N GLU A 147 -5.53 -15.56 10.56
CA GLU A 147 -4.21 -15.84 11.16
C GLU A 147 -3.26 -16.48 10.14
N GLU A 148 -3.80 -17.23 9.18
CA GLU A 148 -3.05 -17.85 8.09
C GLU A 148 -2.34 -16.81 7.20
N CYS A 149 -2.79 -15.55 7.20
CA CYS A 149 -2.08 -14.47 6.51
C CYS A 149 -0.73 -14.12 7.14
N GLY A 150 -0.46 -14.56 8.37
CA GLY A 150 0.86 -14.47 8.99
C GLY A 150 1.77 -15.66 8.69
N ASP A 151 1.29 -16.67 7.97
CA ASP A 151 2.08 -17.87 7.68
C ASP A 151 3.00 -17.68 6.47
N PRO A 152 4.10 -18.46 6.37
CA PRO A 152 5.01 -18.39 5.23
C PRO A 152 4.34 -18.63 3.86
N GLU A 153 3.24 -19.40 3.81
CA GLU A 153 2.50 -19.64 2.57
C GLU A 153 1.80 -18.36 2.07
N ALA A 154 1.31 -17.51 2.98
CA ALA A 154 0.78 -16.19 2.63
C ALA A 154 1.87 -15.30 2.04
N GLN A 155 3.05 -15.34 2.65
CA GLN A 155 4.22 -14.58 2.24
C GLN A 155 4.71 -14.96 0.83
N GLU A 156 4.48 -16.19 0.36
CA GLU A 156 4.82 -16.57 -1.02
C GLU A 156 3.82 -16.02 -2.07
N GLN A 157 2.61 -15.65 -1.65
CA GLN A 157 1.55 -15.14 -2.52
C GLN A 157 1.35 -13.63 -2.44
N THR A 158 2.13 -12.94 -1.61
CA THR A 158 2.07 -11.49 -1.49
C THR A 158 2.59 -10.80 -2.76
N SER A 159 2.00 -9.65 -3.04
CA SER A 159 2.36 -8.74 -4.11
C SER A 159 3.65 -7.96 -3.79
N ASP A 160 4.02 -7.87 -2.51
CA ASP A 160 5.26 -7.24 -2.02
C ASP A 160 6.11 -8.25 -1.24
N PRO A 161 7.02 -8.99 -1.92
CA PRO A 161 7.85 -10.01 -1.29
C PRO A 161 8.80 -9.48 -0.20
N GLN A 162 9.06 -8.17 -0.18
CA GLN A 162 9.95 -7.52 0.77
C GLN A 162 9.24 -7.21 2.09
N ARG A 163 7.91 -7.18 2.10
CA ARG A 163 7.10 -6.92 3.28
C ARG A 163 6.73 -8.21 3.98
N ASP A 164 7.19 -8.38 5.22
CA ASP A 164 6.69 -9.46 6.07
C ASP A 164 5.27 -9.15 6.54
N LEU A 165 4.31 -10.00 6.14
CA LEU A 165 2.90 -9.74 6.38
C LEU A 165 2.53 -9.87 7.86
N ALA A 166 3.17 -10.77 8.60
CA ALA A 166 2.94 -10.97 10.02
C ALA A 166 3.41 -9.74 10.81
N ASP A 167 4.63 -9.28 10.54
CA ASP A 167 5.19 -8.08 11.16
C ASP A 167 4.34 -6.85 10.83
N THR A 168 3.86 -6.73 9.59
CA THR A 168 3.00 -5.62 9.17
C THR A 168 1.69 -5.59 9.95
N LEU A 169 1.03 -6.74 10.12
CA LEU A 169 -0.21 -6.85 10.88
C LEU A 169 -0.02 -6.51 12.37
N GLU A 170 1.08 -6.96 12.98
CA GLU A 170 1.41 -6.63 14.36
C GLU A 170 1.67 -5.13 14.53
N GLN A 171 2.50 -4.54 13.66
CA GLN A 171 2.80 -3.11 13.68
C GLN A 171 1.55 -2.25 13.45
N LEU A 172 0.69 -2.65 12.51
CA LEU A 172 -0.60 -1.99 12.27
C LEU A 172 -1.46 -1.98 13.53
N LYS A 173 -1.57 -3.12 14.20
CA LYS A 173 -2.34 -3.25 15.44
C LYS A 173 -1.79 -2.32 16.53
N ASP A 174 -0.48 -2.29 16.72
CA ASP A 174 0.17 -1.44 17.72
C ASP A 174 0.01 0.05 17.41
N ARG A 175 0.21 0.46 16.15
CA ARG A 175 0.00 1.85 15.71
C ARG A 175 -1.44 2.30 15.92
N LEU A 176 -2.41 1.49 15.50
CA LEU A 176 -3.83 1.81 15.63
C LEU A 176 -4.25 1.90 17.11
N GLN A 177 -3.76 0.99 17.97
CA GLN A 177 -3.97 1.08 19.41
C GLN A 177 -3.38 2.37 20.02
N ALA A 178 -2.22 2.81 19.53
CA ALA A 178 -1.62 4.07 19.98
C ALA A 178 -2.46 5.29 19.54
N LYS A 179 -2.96 5.29 18.29
CA LYS A 179 -3.79 6.38 17.73
C LYS A 179 -5.18 6.49 18.37
N GLN A 180 -5.71 5.41 18.93
CA GLN A 180 -7.01 5.39 19.62
C GLN A 180 -6.93 5.77 21.10
N LYS A 181 -5.73 5.83 21.69
CA LYS A 181 -5.59 6.34 23.06
C LYS A 181 -5.89 7.84 23.03
N PRO A 182 -6.76 8.35 23.92
CA PRO A 182 -6.95 9.78 24.06
C PRO A 182 -5.58 10.42 24.29
N GLU A 183 -5.14 11.30 23.40
CA GLU A 183 -4.08 12.24 23.74
C GLU A 183 -4.58 12.98 24.98
N GLU A 184 -3.98 12.71 26.14
CA GLU A 184 -4.05 13.64 27.26
C GLU A 184 -3.61 14.98 26.68
N GLN A 185 -4.57 15.89 26.57
CA GLN A 185 -4.42 17.22 26.00
C GLN A 185 -3.11 17.82 26.53
N GLN A 186 -2.08 17.86 25.70
CA GLN A 186 -0.98 18.79 25.96
C GLN A 186 -1.62 20.17 25.96
N PRO A 187 -1.56 20.91 27.08
CA PRO A 187 -2.13 22.25 27.11
C PRO A 187 -1.43 23.09 26.03
N PRO A 188 -2.18 23.93 25.29
CA PRO A 188 -1.58 24.77 24.27
C PRO A 188 -0.46 25.63 24.90
N PRO A 189 0.71 25.76 24.26
CA PRO A 189 1.78 26.58 24.77
C PRO A 189 1.32 28.05 24.73
N GLY A 190 0.97 28.63 25.87
CA GLY A 190 0.73 30.07 25.94
C GLY A 190 -0.34 30.61 26.89
N GLN A 191 -0.80 29.88 27.91
CA GLN A 191 -1.58 30.53 28.99
C GLN A 191 -0.78 30.56 30.30
N PRO A 192 -0.47 31.75 30.85
CA PRO A 192 0.09 31.86 32.19
C PRO A 192 -0.98 31.41 33.19
N GLN A 193 -0.82 30.23 33.78
CA GLN A 193 -1.59 29.84 34.95
C GLN A 193 -1.08 30.64 36.15
N GLN A 194 -1.97 31.41 36.77
CA GLN A 194 -1.74 31.97 38.10
C GLN A 194 -1.50 30.82 39.10
N PRO A 195 -0.57 30.97 40.07
CA PRO A 195 -0.33 29.93 41.05
C PRO A 195 -1.49 29.92 42.06
N ASP A 196 -2.22 28.81 42.10
CA ASP A 196 -3.03 28.45 43.26
C ASP A 196 -2.19 27.51 44.13
N ASP A 197 -2.04 27.87 45.41
CA ASP A 197 -1.21 27.19 46.39
C ASP A 197 -1.76 25.79 46.70
N GLN A 198 -1.10 24.74 46.23
CA GLN A 198 -1.22 23.41 46.83
C GLN A 198 0.06 22.60 46.69
N GLN A 199 0.57 22.19 47.85
CA GLN A 199 1.85 21.51 48.06
C GLN A 199 1.80 20.07 47.55
N THR A 200 2.65 19.75 46.58
CA THR A 200 3.08 18.38 46.23
C THR A 200 4.61 18.37 46.14
N PRO A 201 5.29 17.29 46.57
CA PRO A 201 6.74 17.29 46.77
C PRO A 201 7.48 17.36 45.41
N PRO A 202 8.66 18.00 45.36
CA PRO A 202 9.36 18.22 44.09
C PRO A 202 9.88 16.88 43.53
N SER A 203 9.52 16.57 42.29
CA SER A 203 10.26 15.61 41.47
C SER A 203 11.68 16.14 41.23
N PRO A 204 12.71 15.27 41.19
CA PRO A 204 14.08 15.72 40.94
C PRO A 204 14.19 16.30 39.52
N LEU A 205 14.82 17.48 39.39
CA LEU A 205 15.25 17.97 38.09
C LEU A 205 16.15 16.91 37.42
N PRO A 206 16.10 16.72 36.09
CA PRO A 206 17.06 15.88 35.40
C PRO A 206 18.49 16.39 35.68
N ASP A 207 19.38 15.48 36.08
CA ASP A 207 20.78 15.80 36.35
C ASP A 207 21.42 16.49 35.15
N GLN A 208 22.13 17.58 35.40
CA GLN A 208 22.78 18.42 34.37
C GLN A 208 23.74 17.59 33.49
N GLN A 209 24.35 16.56 34.05
CA GLN A 209 25.20 15.60 33.32
C GLN A 209 24.45 14.85 32.21
N LYS A 210 23.17 14.51 32.38
CA LYS A 210 22.38 13.86 31.32
C LYS A 210 22.03 14.81 30.19
N LEU A 211 21.89 16.11 30.49
CA LEU A 211 21.66 17.14 29.47
C LEU A 211 22.93 17.36 28.65
N ASP A 212 24.09 17.38 29.31
CA ASP A 212 25.40 17.51 28.66
C ASP A 212 25.70 16.28 27.77
N ASP A 213 25.45 15.06 28.25
CA ASP A 213 25.62 13.81 27.46
C ASP A 213 24.72 13.78 26.21
N LEU A 214 23.50 14.32 26.31
CA LEU A 214 22.57 14.38 25.17
C LEU A 214 23.01 15.43 24.15
N GLN A 215 23.53 16.56 24.61
CA GLN A 215 24.08 17.61 23.76
C GLN A 215 25.31 17.11 22.99
N GLU A 216 26.21 16.38 23.66
CA GLU A 216 27.41 15.80 23.04
C GLU A 216 27.05 14.78 21.94
N LYS A 217 26.08 13.90 22.21
CA LYS A 217 25.59 12.93 21.20
C LYS A 217 24.95 13.59 19.98
N LEU A 218 24.25 14.71 20.16
CA LEU A 218 23.65 15.46 19.06
C LEU A 218 24.71 16.13 18.19
N GLU A 219 25.78 16.64 18.80
CA GLU A 219 26.91 17.25 18.10
C GLU A 219 27.74 16.21 17.32
N ASP A 220 28.00 15.04 17.91
CA ASP A 220 28.68 13.94 17.22
C ASP A 220 27.89 13.47 16.00
N GLY A 221 26.57 13.25 16.15
CA GLY A 221 25.71 12.87 15.02
C GLY A 221 25.54 13.97 13.96
N ALA A 222 25.85 15.24 14.28
CA ALA A 222 25.92 16.32 13.31
C ALA A 222 27.24 16.28 12.52
N ARG A 223 28.36 16.03 13.19
CA ARG A 223 29.69 15.89 12.55
C ARG A 223 29.76 14.69 11.62
N GLU A 224 29.20 13.55 12.03
CA GLU A 224 29.16 12.35 11.20
C GLU A 224 28.38 12.58 9.89
N ARG A 225 27.31 13.39 9.96
CA ARG A 225 26.54 13.82 8.77
C ARG A 225 27.32 14.78 7.87
N GLU A 226 28.17 15.63 8.42
CA GLU A 226 29.02 16.54 7.66
C GLU A 226 30.20 15.80 7.00
N GLU A 227 30.78 14.81 7.67
CA GLU A 227 31.85 13.96 7.12
C GLU A 227 31.33 13.08 5.97
N MET A 228 30.13 12.51 6.13
CA MET A 228 29.44 11.76 5.06
C MET A 228 29.09 12.63 3.85
N GLN A 229 28.92 13.96 4.04
CA GLN A 229 28.67 14.91 2.94
C GLN A 229 29.95 15.42 2.27
N GLN A 230 31.09 15.45 2.98
CA GLN A 230 32.37 15.91 2.44
C GLN A 230 33.21 14.79 1.81
N GLY A 231 32.90 13.52 2.10
CA GLY A 231 33.46 12.34 1.43
C GLY A 231 32.87 12.11 0.04
N GLY A 232 33.04 13.06 -0.87
CA GLY A 232 32.58 12.95 -2.26
C GLY A 232 33.39 11.93 -3.10
N PRO A 233 32.75 11.22 -4.05
CA PRO A 233 33.34 10.11 -4.81
C PRO A 233 34.19 10.60 -5.99
N GLY A 234 35.28 9.89 -6.26
CA GLY A 234 36.02 10.00 -7.52
C GLY A 234 35.25 9.39 -8.70
N ASP A 235 35.14 10.21 -9.77
CA ASP A 235 34.86 9.90 -11.18
C ASP A 235 33.44 9.47 -11.63
N GLN A 236 32.79 10.42 -12.31
CA GLN A 236 31.49 10.45 -13.02
C GLN A 236 31.58 9.86 -14.46
N PRO A 237 30.52 9.73 -15.33
CA PRO A 237 29.29 10.54 -15.37
C PRO A 237 27.94 9.93 -15.84
N GLY A 238 26.82 10.59 -15.47
CA GLY A 238 25.71 10.87 -16.39
C GLY A 238 24.27 10.62 -15.88
N GLY A 239 23.48 11.70 -15.69
CA GLY A 239 22.01 11.66 -15.75
C GLY A 239 21.24 12.47 -14.68
N SER A 240 20.90 13.71 -15.03
CA SER A 240 19.89 14.65 -14.46
C SER A 240 18.67 14.00 -13.75
N GLY A 241 18.25 14.41 -12.54
CA GLY A 241 17.44 15.62 -12.21
C GLY A 241 15.94 15.31 -12.40
N ASP A 242 14.98 15.49 -11.49
CA ASP A 242 14.80 16.35 -10.30
C ASP A 242 13.72 15.71 -9.39
N GLN A 243 13.86 15.77 -8.06
CA GLN A 243 12.83 15.35 -7.10
C GLN A 243 12.51 16.50 -6.14
N PRO A 244 11.27 17.03 -6.09
CA PRO A 244 10.90 18.04 -5.12
C PRO A 244 10.41 17.41 -3.81
N GLY A 245 11.06 17.81 -2.71
CA GLY A 245 10.57 17.97 -1.34
C GLY A 245 9.58 16.94 -0.78
N ASP A 246 10.09 15.97 -0.04
CA ASP A 246 9.28 15.11 0.82
C ASP A 246 9.12 15.75 2.20
N GLY A 247 7.88 16.13 2.52
CA GLY A 247 7.48 16.66 3.81
C GLY A 247 7.04 15.51 4.71
N GLY A 248 7.92 15.13 5.64
CA GLY A 248 7.63 14.50 6.93
C GLY A 248 6.44 13.55 7.02
N SER A 249 6.68 12.27 6.75
CA SER A 249 5.94 11.15 7.32
C SER A 249 6.94 10.19 7.97
N ASN A 250 6.77 9.95 9.27
CA ASN A 250 7.62 9.07 10.06
C ASN A 250 6.90 7.71 10.17
N GLY A 251 7.31 6.71 9.37
CA GLY A 251 6.75 5.35 9.38
C GLY A 251 6.68 4.73 7.98
N THR A 252 7.69 3.94 7.62
CA THR A 252 8.05 3.52 6.26
C THR A 252 7.29 2.31 5.72
N ASP A 253 5.98 2.25 5.87
CA ASP A 253 5.19 1.18 5.25
C ASP A 253 4.51 1.71 4.00
N LYS A 254 5.11 1.43 2.84
CA LYS A 254 4.42 1.58 1.56
C LYS A 254 3.56 0.32 1.37
N PRO A 255 2.25 0.45 1.04
CA PRO A 255 1.31 -0.67 0.97
C PRO A 255 1.62 -1.77 -0.05
N TRP A 256 2.66 -1.61 -0.88
CA TRP A 256 2.80 -2.19 -2.21
C TRP A 256 4.26 -2.44 -2.60
#